data_AF-I1L4N8-F1
#
_entry.id   AF-I1L4N8-F1
#
_cell.length_a   1.000
_cell.length_b   1.000
_cell.length_c   1.000
_cell.angle_alpha   90.00
_cell.angle_beta   90.00
_cell.angle_gamma   90.00
#
_symmetry.space_group_name_H-M   'P 1'
#
loop_
_entity.id
_entity.type
_entity.pdbx_description
1 polymer ?
#
loop_
_entity_poly.entity_id
_entity_poly.type
_entity_poly.pdbx_seq_one_letter_code
_entity_poly.pdbx_strand_id
1 'polypeptide(L)'
;MGRVQVSDKEEFSQMENNDFSDSQLVHHFRGVLVAVTTGDRENYDELVGYLHPKKHLNPDEVAILVTTLKALSGAVSYIDSVHHESLLFAVSRMSLWNCGIDIMDALLELIISLAVSNGKYIDWCLEMLVKNFVPPFYLLDSLRQENGIDRKNKVLSRVHAALKEIADLVPLAPLRLSPIVIQKMPSVFSKETEIVMYVENMLRLESGALGETVGSTMLPALVDRLLELDVEIGWDGILQEDAKGIFEMELEDVTEFTDEDENCDSMLSSELLNRKNLQGNLVVEKLDSLMVLAFLHLESCQNSGRLAEVFNTLLASFQRTVLNAYKSKFTQFVMFYACALDPEGCGVKFAMVLADMFGGDANPPITRMSAVAYLASYLTRAKFLSAALVTSIIQSLVDWCYAYCKFRDFDMNPRAHQVFYSGCQAIMYIMCFRMRSLMDVPRLKLQLLNMPMEAILKHKLSPLKVCLPTVVVEFLRQAKAAQLFMASESFVFDDMLESDLSKAFGGMDRLDMFFPFDPCLLKRSESYIRPHFVRWSKVRTTYDDDDDNDEVSDSGSELSDDDFIDRNAKDMIDDDMMVSVEGADFNPDLNKMSITPRKSFKHGFETPLNQCTRMPARIRPSTSPESL
;
A
#
# COMPACT_ATOMS: atom_id res chain seq x y z
N MET A 1 10.63 22.74 -55.82
CA MET A 1 11.28 22.87 -57.15
C MET A 1 12.35 21.79 -57.23
N GLY A 2 12.40 21.05 -58.35
CA GLY A 2 13.38 19.98 -58.60
C GLY A 2 12.79 18.57 -58.55
N ARG A 3 12.01 18.19 -59.58
CA ARG A 3 11.70 16.78 -59.88
C ARG A 3 12.94 16.16 -60.50
N VAL A 4 13.36 15.00 -60.00
CA VAL A 4 14.19 14.05 -60.75
C VAL A 4 13.43 12.73 -60.75
N GLN A 5 13.00 12.30 -61.94
CA GLN A 5 12.55 10.94 -62.23
C GLN A 5 13.80 10.08 -62.39
N VAL A 6 13.90 8.98 -61.64
CA VAL A 6 14.79 7.86 -61.97
C VAL A 6 13.96 6.58 -61.88
N SER A 7 14.25 5.71 -62.83
CA SER A 7 13.51 4.59 -63.37
C SER A 7 13.11 3.48 -62.39
N ASP A 8 11.92 2.96 -62.64
CA ASP A 8 11.41 1.68 -62.18
C ASP A 8 12.28 0.49 -62.64
N LYS A 9 12.26 -0.57 -61.84
CA LYS A 9 12.64 -1.97 -62.13
C LYS A 9 14.12 -2.27 -62.21
N GLU A 10 14.67 -2.71 -61.08
CA GLU A 10 15.63 -3.82 -60.91
C GLU A 10 16.18 -3.70 -59.48
N GLU A 11 15.85 -4.64 -58.58
CA GLU A 11 16.57 -4.99 -57.31
C GLU A 11 15.69 -5.57 -56.18
N PHE A 12 14.38 -5.75 -56.36
CA PHE A 12 13.48 -6.31 -55.32
C PHE A 12 13.51 -7.85 -55.14
N SER A 13 14.48 -8.60 -55.69
CA SER A 13 14.27 -10.05 -55.97
C SER A 13 15.21 -11.07 -55.32
N GLN A 14 16.02 -10.76 -54.31
CA GLN A 14 16.95 -11.76 -53.74
C GLN A 14 16.51 -12.49 -52.45
N MET A 15 15.42 -12.09 -51.79
CA MET A 15 14.87 -12.84 -50.64
C MET A 15 13.56 -13.59 -50.91
N GLU A 16 12.96 -13.43 -52.10
CA GLU A 16 11.58 -13.92 -52.34
C GLU A 16 11.43 -15.40 -52.74
N ASN A 17 12.50 -16.22 -52.90
CA ASN A 17 12.31 -17.55 -53.52
C ASN A 17 13.30 -18.70 -53.17
N ASN A 18 14.02 -18.67 -52.05
CA ASN A 18 14.84 -19.83 -51.62
C ASN A 18 14.52 -20.23 -50.18
N ASP A 19 14.04 -21.47 -50.00
CA ASP A 19 13.89 -22.15 -48.69
C ASP A 19 15.26 -22.30 -48.02
N PHE A 20 15.76 -21.24 -47.38
CA PHE A 20 16.94 -21.35 -46.52
C PHE A 20 16.57 -22.15 -45.28
N SER A 21 17.38 -23.16 -44.95
CA SER A 21 17.28 -23.81 -43.63
C SER A 21 17.62 -22.82 -42.51
N ASP A 22 17.06 -23.02 -41.32
CA ASP A 22 17.35 -22.18 -40.13
C ASP A 22 18.86 -22.00 -39.90
N SER A 23 19.65 -23.06 -40.12
CA SER A 23 21.10 -23.00 -39.98
C SER A 23 21.78 -22.12 -41.03
N GLN A 24 21.27 -22.09 -42.26
CA GLN A 24 21.82 -21.23 -43.32
C GLN A 24 21.49 -19.76 -43.06
N LEU A 25 20.29 -19.46 -42.56
CA LEU A 25 19.90 -18.10 -42.17
C LEU A 25 20.76 -17.58 -41.03
N VAL A 26 20.97 -18.39 -39.98
CA VAL A 26 21.88 -18.03 -38.88
C VAL A 26 23.30 -17.77 -39.41
N HIS A 27 23.81 -18.61 -40.33
CA HIS A 27 25.13 -18.40 -40.92
C HIS A 27 25.19 -17.12 -41.77
N HIS A 28 24.16 -16.84 -42.56
CA HIS A 28 24.05 -15.62 -43.35
C HIS A 28 24.10 -14.38 -42.44
N PHE A 29 23.31 -14.35 -41.35
CA PHE A 29 23.27 -13.22 -40.43
C PHE A 29 24.57 -13.05 -39.66
N ARG A 30 25.25 -14.14 -39.29
CA ARG A 30 26.64 -14.06 -38.76
C ARG A 30 27.56 -13.37 -39.76
N GLY A 31 27.47 -13.72 -41.04
CA GLY A 31 28.22 -13.06 -42.11
C GLY A 31 27.91 -11.56 -42.20
N VAL A 32 26.63 -11.19 -42.18
CA VAL A 32 26.19 -9.78 -42.21
C VAL A 32 26.73 -9.00 -41.00
N LEU A 33 26.62 -9.54 -39.79
CA LEU A 33 27.15 -8.90 -38.58
C LEU A 33 28.67 -8.75 -38.62
N VAL A 34 29.41 -9.71 -39.18
CA VAL A 34 30.86 -9.57 -39.34
C VAL A 34 31.21 -8.54 -40.42
N ALA A 35 30.48 -8.50 -41.53
CA ALA A 35 30.75 -7.59 -42.64
C ALA A 35 30.71 -6.11 -42.23
N VAL A 36 29.79 -5.75 -41.31
CA VAL A 36 29.68 -4.39 -40.74
C VAL A 36 30.96 -3.97 -40.04
N THR A 37 31.64 -4.89 -39.36
CA THR A 37 32.91 -4.60 -38.69
C THR A 37 34.05 -4.29 -39.68
N THR A 38 33.90 -4.70 -40.94
CA THR A 38 34.83 -4.41 -42.04
C THR A 38 34.41 -3.24 -42.94
N GLY A 39 33.25 -2.63 -42.65
CA GLY A 39 32.74 -1.44 -43.34
C GLY A 39 31.62 -1.69 -44.37
N ASP A 40 31.24 -2.93 -44.62
CA ASP A 40 30.11 -3.26 -45.50
C ASP A 40 28.80 -3.24 -44.70
N ARG A 41 27.91 -2.30 -45.06
CA ARG A 41 26.67 -2.01 -44.34
C ARG A 41 25.39 -2.32 -45.12
N GLU A 42 25.47 -2.69 -46.40
CA GLU A 42 24.28 -2.77 -47.25
C GLU A 42 23.27 -3.80 -46.74
N ASN A 43 23.71 -5.04 -46.54
CA ASN A 43 22.88 -6.12 -45.99
C ASN A 43 22.46 -5.87 -44.52
N TYR A 44 23.27 -5.11 -43.78
CA TYR A 44 22.96 -4.79 -42.38
C TYR A 44 21.89 -3.72 -42.27
N ASP A 45 21.92 -2.69 -43.09
CA ASP A 45 20.89 -1.64 -43.09
C ASP A 45 19.53 -2.21 -43.58
N GLU A 46 19.55 -3.19 -44.50
CA GLU A 46 18.37 -3.98 -44.87
C GLU A 46 17.83 -4.81 -43.68
N LEU A 47 18.72 -5.53 -42.99
CA LEU A 47 18.41 -6.30 -41.77
C LEU A 47 17.75 -5.42 -40.69
N VAL A 48 18.31 -4.24 -40.43
CA VAL A 48 17.76 -3.25 -39.49
C VAL A 48 16.40 -2.72 -39.99
N GLY A 49 16.26 -2.57 -41.32
CA GLY A 49 15.02 -2.21 -42.00
C GLY A 49 13.84 -3.11 -41.64
N TYR A 50 14.05 -4.43 -41.59
CA TYR A 50 13.01 -5.42 -41.23
C TYR A 50 12.50 -5.27 -39.80
N LEU A 51 13.32 -4.78 -38.87
CA LEU A 51 12.96 -4.64 -37.45
C LEU A 51 12.21 -3.33 -37.13
N HIS A 52 12.12 -2.40 -38.07
CA HIS A 52 11.43 -1.14 -37.82
C HIS A 52 9.91 -1.35 -37.61
N PRO A 53 9.30 -0.70 -36.61
CA PRO A 53 7.87 -0.88 -36.32
C PRO A 53 6.97 -0.49 -37.51
N LYS A 54 6.34 -1.47 -38.14
CA LYS A 54 5.28 -1.29 -39.14
C LYS A 54 3.90 -1.43 -38.48
N LYS A 55 2.94 -0.55 -38.82
CA LYS A 55 1.60 -0.54 -38.20
C LYS A 55 0.74 -1.74 -38.58
N HIS A 56 0.92 -2.26 -39.80
CA HIS A 56 0.17 -3.38 -40.34
C HIS A 56 1.16 -4.25 -41.10
N LEU A 57 1.47 -5.43 -40.54
CA LEU A 57 2.29 -6.44 -41.19
C LEU A 57 1.37 -7.43 -41.90
N ASN A 58 1.65 -7.74 -43.16
CA ASN A 58 0.99 -8.87 -43.84
C ASN A 58 1.61 -10.21 -43.34
N PRO A 59 1.00 -11.37 -43.63
CA PRO A 59 1.51 -12.66 -43.15
C PRO A 59 2.97 -12.96 -43.55
N ASP A 60 3.37 -12.54 -44.74
CA ASP A 60 4.74 -12.75 -45.25
C ASP A 60 5.74 -11.87 -44.49
N GLU A 61 5.40 -10.61 -44.23
CA GLU A 61 6.21 -9.69 -43.42
C GLU A 61 6.32 -10.18 -41.97
N VAL A 62 5.27 -10.81 -41.42
CA VAL A 62 5.34 -11.46 -40.10
C VAL A 62 6.32 -12.62 -40.15
N ALA A 63 6.25 -13.49 -41.17
CA ALA A 63 7.14 -14.63 -41.31
C ALA A 63 8.61 -14.20 -41.46
N ILE A 64 8.87 -13.15 -42.27
CA ILE A 64 10.21 -12.57 -42.44
C ILE A 64 10.72 -12.02 -41.10
N LEU A 65 9.90 -11.26 -40.36
CA LEU A 65 10.30 -10.69 -39.08
C LEU A 65 10.59 -11.77 -38.03
N VAL A 66 9.72 -12.78 -37.91
CA VAL A 66 9.93 -13.92 -36.99
C VAL A 66 11.21 -14.67 -37.34
N THR A 67 11.42 -14.96 -38.61
CA THR A 67 12.62 -15.65 -39.11
C THR A 67 13.88 -14.81 -38.85
N THR A 68 13.79 -13.50 -39.05
CA THR A 68 14.87 -12.55 -38.77
C THR A 68 15.24 -12.55 -37.29
N LEU A 69 14.26 -12.45 -36.39
CA LEU A 69 14.48 -12.45 -34.93
C LEU A 69 15.12 -13.77 -34.46
N LYS A 70 14.64 -14.91 -34.96
CA LYS A 70 15.20 -16.24 -34.65
C LYS A 70 16.62 -16.42 -35.19
N ALA A 71 16.88 -16.00 -36.42
CA ALA A 71 18.21 -16.05 -36.99
C ALA A 71 19.20 -15.16 -36.22
N LEU A 72 18.76 -13.98 -35.76
CA LEU A 72 19.52 -13.11 -34.85
C LEU A 72 19.77 -13.78 -33.49
N SER A 73 18.78 -14.48 -32.92
CA SER A 73 18.92 -15.26 -31.68
C SER A 73 20.07 -16.27 -31.78
N GLY A 74 20.18 -16.98 -32.92
CA GLY A 74 21.29 -17.90 -33.21
C GLY A 74 22.64 -17.24 -33.53
N ALA A 75 22.68 -15.92 -33.68
CA ALA A 75 23.86 -15.13 -34.06
C ALA A 75 24.29 -14.10 -32.99
N VAL A 76 23.68 -14.11 -31.80
CA VAL A 76 23.92 -13.12 -30.72
C VAL A 76 25.38 -12.95 -30.33
N SER A 77 26.21 -13.99 -30.44
CA SER A 77 27.64 -13.93 -30.13
C SER A 77 28.44 -12.98 -31.04
N TYR A 78 27.88 -12.60 -32.18
CA TYR A 78 28.47 -11.66 -33.15
C TYR A 78 27.91 -10.24 -33.00
N ILE A 79 26.91 -10.03 -32.14
CA ILE A 79 26.35 -8.71 -31.89
C ILE A 79 27.34 -7.91 -31.02
N ASP A 80 27.64 -6.69 -31.45
CA ASP A 80 28.57 -5.80 -30.78
C ASP A 80 27.92 -4.44 -30.56
N SER A 81 28.13 -3.85 -29.39
CA SER A 81 27.46 -2.62 -28.97
C SER A 81 27.91 -1.40 -29.76
N VAL A 82 29.10 -1.41 -30.36
CA VAL A 82 29.63 -0.30 -31.14
C VAL A 82 29.22 -0.44 -32.60
N HIS A 83 29.41 -1.61 -33.19
CA HIS A 83 29.15 -1.81 -34.62
C HIS A 83 27.67 -2.02 -34.94
N HIS A 84 26.90 -2.61 -34.00
CA HIS A 84 25.51 -2.99 -34.20
C HIS A 84 24.52 -2.12 -33.43
N GLU A 85 24.87 -0.86 -33.18
CA GLU A 85 24.04 0.09 -32.42
C GLU A 85 22.65 0.27 -33.07
N SER A 86 22.57 0.42 -34.40
CA SER A 86 21.29 0.60 -35.11
C SER A 86 20.36 -0.62 -34.96
N LEU A 87 20.94 -1.83 -34.98
CA LEU A 87 20.22 -3.08 -34.75
C LEU A 87 19.67 -3.14 -33.33
N LEU A 88 20.52 -2.93 -32.32
CA LEU A 88 20.11 -2.90 -30.92
C LEU A 88 19.05 -1.82 -30.68
N PHE A 89 19.21 -0.64 -31.29
CA PHE A 89 18.22 0.44 -31.21
C PHE A 89 16.88 0.04 -31.84
N ALA A 90 16.87 -0.61 -33.01
CA ALA A 90 15.65 -1.10 -33.63
C ALA A 90 14.93 -2.12 -32.76
N VAL A 91 15.65 -3.12 -32.21
CA VAL A 91 15.10 -4.09 -31.26
C VAL A 91 14.54 -3.39 -30.02
N SER A 92 15.22 -2.36 -29.50
CA SER A 92 14.78 -1.62 -28.30
C SER A 92 13.44 -0.88 -28.47
N ARG A 93 13.06 -0.58 -29.72
CA ARG A 93 11.83 0.11 -30.08
C ARG A 93 10.66 -0.84 -30.26
N MET A 94 10.91 -2.13 -30.39
CA MET A 94 9.84 -3.12 -30.42
C MET A 94 9.12 -3.18 -29.07
N SER A 95 7.81 -3.42 -29.09
CA SER A 95 7.00 -3.59 -27.88
C SER A 95 6.13 -4.81 -28.04
N LEU A 96 6.15 -5.68 -27.03
CA LEU A 96 5.33 -6.90 -27.01
C LEU A 96 3.84 -6.54 -27.10
N TRP A 97 3.44 -5.37 -26.60
CA TRP A 97 2.08 -4.86 -26.70
C TRP A 97 1.60 -4.60 -28.13
N ASN A 98 2.48 -4.51 -29.13
CA ASN A 98 2.13 -4.28 -30.54
C ASN A 98 2.34 -5.50 -31.43
N CYS A 99 2.90 -6.58 -30.89
CA CYS A 99 3.27 -7.76 -31.66
C CYS A 99 2.12 -8.81 -31.70
N GLY A 100 2.16 -9.69 -32.69
CA GLY A 100 1.44 -10.97 -32.65
C GLY A 100 2.21 -11.99 -31.81
N ILE A 101 1.58 -13.11 -31.45
CA ILE A 101 2.18 -14.12 -30.55
C ILE A 101 3.53 -14.62 -31.09
N ASP A 102 3.62 -14.96 -32.37
CA ASP A 102 4.85 -15.52 -32.96
C ASP A 102 6.02 -14.52 -32.92
N ILE A 103 5.73 -13.23 -33.14
CA ILE A 103 6.73 -12.15 -33.05
C ILE A 103 7.15 -11.95 -31.58
N MET A 104 6.22 -12.02 -30.63
CA MET A 104 6.55 -11.91 -29.20
C MET A 104 7.53 -13.02 -28.79
N ASP A 105 7.23 -14.26 -29.16
CA ASP A 105 8.03 -15.42 -28.78
C ASP A 105 9.43 -15.35 -29.41
N ALA A 106 9.53 -14.99 -30.69
CA ALA A 106 10.82 -14.80 -31.37
C ALA A 106 11.63 -13.62 -30.81
N LEU A 107 10.98 -12.51 -30.43
CA LEU A 107 11.65 -11.36 -29.81
C LEU A 107 12.18 -11.70 -28.41
N LEU A 108 11.40 -12.44 -27.61
CA LEU A 108 11.82 -12.88 -26.29
C LEU A 108 12.99 -13.87 -26.38
N GLU A 109 12.96 -14.79 -27.34
CA GLU A 109 14.08 -15.70 -27.62
C GLU A 109 15.38 -14.93 -27.90
N LEU A 110 15.31 -13.87 -28.71
CA LEU A 110 16.45 -12.99 -28.97
C LEU A 110 16.91 -12.26 -27.70
N ILE A 111 15.99 -11.70 -26.91
CA ILE A 111 16.32 -10.96 -25.67
C ILE A 111 17.01 -11.90 -24.66
N ILE A 112 16.48 -13.12 -24.47
CA ILE A 112 17.05 -14.12 -23.56
C ILE A 112 18.44 -14.53 -24.05
N SER A 113 18.58 -14.88 -25.33
CA SER A 113 19.88 -15.26 -25.91
C SER A 113 20.91 -14.15 -25.81
N LEU A 114 20.52 -12.89 -25.99
CA LEU A 114 21.41 -11.75 -25.84
C LEU A 114 21.87 -11.55 -24.38
N ALA A 115 20.94 -11.67 -23.42
CA ALA A 115 21.26 -11.56 -21.98
C ALA A 115 22.23 -12.67 -21.52
N VAL A 116 22.07 -13.88 -22.04
CA VAL A 116 22.86 -15.06 -21.65
C VAL A 116 24.24 -15.09 -22.34
N SER A 117 24.32 -14.64 -23.60
CA SER A 117 25.55 -14.71 -24.39
C SER A 117 26.65 -13.74 -23.94
N ASN A 118 26.29 -12.54 -23.48
CA ASN A 118 27.26 -11.55 -23.02
C ASN A 118 26.68 -10.66 -21.91
N GLY A 119 27.32 -10.71 -20.74
CA GLY A 119 26.89 -9.98 -19.55
C GLY A 119 26.78 -8.45 -19.71
N LYS A 120 27.39 -7.88 -20.76
CA LYS A 120 27.27 -6.44 -21.09
C LYS A 120 25.85 -6.04 -21.50
N TYR A 121 25.03 -6.97 -21.99
CA TYR A 121 23.67 -6.71 -22.45
C TYR A 121 22.58 -6.99 -21.41
N ILE A 122 22.93 -7.55 -20.24
CA ILE A 122 21.93 -7.96 -19.23
C ILE A 122 21.01 -6.80 -18.84
N ASP A 123 21.56 -5.65 -18.43
CA ASP A 123 20.74 -4.50 -18.00
C ASP A 123 19.82 -4.02 -19.12
N TRP A 124 20.35 -3.94 -20.34
CA TRP A 124 19.58 -3.53 -21.51
C TRP A 124 18.41 -4.50 -21.78
N CYS A 125 18.64 -5.81 -21.66
CA CYS A 125 17.61 -6.83 -21.82
C CYS A 125 16.55 -6.75 -20.72
N LEU A 126 16.97 -6.58 -19.47
CA LEU A 126 16.07 -6.44 -18.32
C LEU A 126 15.24 -5.16 -18.42
N GLU A 127 15.83 -4.03 -18.82
CA GLU A 127 15.11 -2.77 -19.08
C GLU A 127 14.06 -2.94 -20.18
N MET A 128 14.39 -3.67 -21.24
CA MET A 128 13.46 -3.99 -22.32
C MET A 128 12.24 -4.79 -21.84
N LEU A 129 12.45 -5.75 -20.95
CA LEU A 129 11.37 -6.54 -20.36
C LEU A 129 10.52 -5.69 -19.40
N VAL A 130 11.15 -4.94 -18.48
CA VAL A 130 10.47 -4.07 -17.51
C VAL A 130 9.65 -2.96 -18.19
N LYS A 131 10.13 -2.42 -19.32
CA LYS A 131 9.37 -1.45 -20.14
C LYS A 131 7.99 -1.96 -20.58
N ASN A 132 7.80 -3.28 -20.67
CA ASN A 132 6.52 -3.88 -21.05
C ASN A 132 5.60 -4.16 -19.84
N PHE A 133 5.96 -3.78 -18.61
CA PHE A 133 5.05 -3.87 -17.45
C PHE A 133 3.77 -3.04 -17.63
N VAL A 134 3.89 -1.92 -18.33
CA VAL A 134 2.75 -1.04 -18.64
C VAL A 134 2.65 -0.91 -20.16
N PRO A 135 1.45 -1.04 -20.75
CA PRO A 135 1.27 -0.82 -22.18
C PRO A 135 1.49 0.65 -22.57
N PRO A 136 1.80 0.92 -23.85
CA PRO A 136 1.72 2.27 -24.39
C PRO A 136 0.35 2.92 -24.12
N PHE A 137 0.34 4.23 -23.86
CA PHE A 137 -0.85 4.96 -23.39
C PHE A 137 -2.10 4.79 -24.27
N TYR A 138 -1.94 4.63 -25.58
CA TYR A 138 -3.03 4.47 -26.54
C TYR A 138 -3.72 3.10 -26.45
N LEU A 139 -3.13 2.12 -25.75
CA LEU A 139 -3.74 0.81 -25.50
C LEU A 139 -4.39 0.71 -24.13
N LEU A 140 -4.19 1.66 -23.22
CA LEU A 140 -4.72 1.58 -21.85
C LEU A 140 -6.25 1.44 -21.82
N ASP A 141 -6.97 2.18 -22.67
CA ASP A 141 -8.44 2.11 -22.73
C ASP A 141 -8.94 0.76 -23.25
N SER A 142 -8.16 0.11 -24.13
CA SER A 142 -8.50 -1.19 -24.69
C SER A 142 -8.45 -2.32 -23.66
N LEU A 143 -7.68 -2.16 -22.57
CA LEU A 143 -7.55 -3.14 -21.51
C LEU A 143 -8.84 -3.35 -20.69
N ARG A 144 -9.83 -2.46 -20.83
CA ARG A 144 -11.14 -2.63 -20.20
C ARG A 144 -12.02 -3.65 -20.90
N GLN A 145 -11.68 -4.00 -22.14
CA GLN A 145 -12.41 -4.99 -22.94
C GLN A 145 -11.83 -6.39 -22.70
N GLU A 146 -12.63 -7.43 -22.88
CA GLU A 146 -12.21 -8.83 -22.70
C GLU A 146 -10.97 -9.19 -23.53
N ASN A 147 -10.94 -8.76 -24.80
CA ASN A 147 -9.78 -8.91 -25.68
C ASN A 147 -8.52 -8.20 -25.14
N GLY A 148 -8.70 -7.06 -24.47
CA GLY A 148 -7.62 -6.32 -23.84
C GLY A 148 -7.07 -7.04 -22.60
N ILE A 149 -7.94 -7.66 -21.79
CA ILE A 149 -7.55 -8.48 -20.64
C ILE A 149 -6.77 -9.71 -21.11
N ASP A 150 -7.26 -10.42 -22.12
CA ASP A 150 -6.55 -11.56 -22.72
C ASP A 150 -5.16 -11.15 -23.26
N ARG A 151 -5.08 -10.00 -23.96
CA ARG A 151 -3.80 -9.45 -24.42
C ARG A 151 -2.86 -9.10 -23.26
N LYS A 152 -3.38 -8.46 -22.19
CA LYS A 152 -2.62 -8.16 -20.96
C LYS A 152 -2.00 -9.44 -20.41
N ASN A 153 -2.81 -10.49 -20.23
CA ASN A 153 -2.36 -11.75 -19.67
C ASN A 153 -1.28 -12.40 -20.55
N LYS A 154 -1.48 -12.44 -21.87
CA LYS A 154 -0.51 -13.03 -22.82
C LYS A 154 0.83 -12.31 -22.84
N VAL A 155 0.85 -10.98 -22.77
CA VAL A 155 2.08 -10.19 -22.76
C VAL A 155 2.79 -10.33 -21.41
N LEU A 156 2.09 -10.09 -20.30
CA LEU A 156 2.72 -10.08 -18.98
C LEU A 156 3.17 -11.48 -18.56
N SER A 157 2.43 -12.54 -18.87
CA SER A 157 2.89 -13.91 -18.58
C SER A 157 4.22 -14.23 -19.24
N ARG A 158 4.41 -13.78 -20.49
CA ARG A 158 5.64 -13.95 -21.26
C ARG A 158 6.78 -13.09 -20.75
N VAL A 159 6.52 -11.85 -20.39
CA VAL A 159 7.54 -10.96 -19.77
C VAL A 159 8.08 -11.58 -18.49
N HIS A 160 7.18 -12.03 -17.60
CA HIS A 160 7.57 -12.68 -16.33
C HIS A 160 8.28 -14.02 -16.56
N ALA A 161 7.85 -14.81 -17.55
CA ALA A 161 8.54 -16.05 -17.92
C ALA A 161 9.97 -15.78 -18.43
N ALA A 162 10.16 -14.78 -19.30
CA ALA A 162 11.48 -14.41 -19.80
C ALA A 162 12.40 -13.85 -18.70
N LEU A 163 11.87 -13.03 -17.77
CA LEU A 163 12.63 -12.57 -16.60
C LEU A 163 13.09 -13.73 -15.73
N LYS A 164 12.22 -14.72 -15.51
CA LYS A 164 12.56 -15.95 -14.78
C LYS A 164 13.62 -16.76 -15.52
N GLU A 165 13.47 -16.98 -16.83
CA GLU A 165 14.42 -17.74 -17.64
C GLU A 165 15.80 -17.10 -17.66
N ILE A 166 15.87 -15.77 -17.78
CA ILE A 166 17.15 -15.04 -17.66
C ILE A 166 17.75 -15.23 -16.27
N ALA A 167 16.95 -15.22 -15.19
CA ALA A 167 17.47 -15.44 -13.84
C ALA A 167 17.97 -16.88 -13.62
N ASP A 168 17.28 -17.87 -14.18
CA ASP A 168 17.68 -19.29 -14.13
C ASP A 168 19.01 -19.51 -14.89
N LEU A 169 19.21 -18.82 -16.02
CA LEU A 169 20.41 -18.91 -16.84
C LEU A 169 21.56 -17.99 -16.37
N VAL A 170 21.23 -16.86 -15.73
CA VAL A 170 22.17 -15.85 -15.23
C VAL A 170 21.83 -15.51 -13.77
N PRO A 171 22.45 -16.21 -12.79
CA PRO A 171 22.08 -16.08 -11.38
C PRO A 171 22.23 -14.67 -10.77
N LEU A 172 23.03 -13.79 -11.39
CA LEU A 172 23.18 -12.39 -10.95
C LEU A 172 22.10 -11.45 -11.51
N ALA A 173 21.28 -11.90 -12.47
CA ALA A 173 20.26 -11.06 -13.10
C ALA A 173 19.23 -10.48 -12.10
N PRO A 174 18.75 -11.20 -11.07
CA PRO A 174 17.81 -10.62 -10.10
C PRO A 174 18.37 -9.43 -9.32
N LEU A 175 19.67 -9.45 -8.99
CA LEU A 175 20.36 -8.33 -8.34
C LEU A 175 20.44 -7.10 -9.25
N ARG A 176 20.59 -7.31 -10.56
CA ARG A 176 20.59 -6.22 -11.56
C ARG A 176 19.18 -5.73 -11.91
N LEU A 177 18.19 -6.61 -11.86
CA LEU A 177 16.78 -6.29 -12.11
C LEU A 177 16.22 -5.33 -11.05
N SER A 178 16.59 -5.52 -9.79
CA SER A 178 16.09 -4.74 -8.65
C SER A 178 16.21 -3.21 -8.83
N PRO A 179 17.41 -2.63 -9.08
CA PRO A 179 17.53 -1.19 -9.30
C PRO A 179 16.79 -0.72 -10.55
N ILE A 180 16.70 -1.54 -11.60
CA ILE A 180 15.96 -1.20 -12.83
C ILE A 180 14.47 -1.04 -12.53
N VAL A 181 13.87 -1.99 -11.81
CA VAL A 181 12.43 -1.94 -11.48
C VAL A 181 12.12 -0.74 -10.58
N ILE A 182 13.00 -0.40 -9.63
CA ILE A 182 12.79 0.76 -8.75
C ILE A 182 12.91 2.07 -9.53
N GLN A 183 13.95 2.23 -10.36
CA GLN A 183 14.18 3.46 -11.12
C GLN A 183 13.10 3.72 -12.19
N LYS A 184 12.55 2.67 -12.80
CA LYS A 184 11.50 2.78 -13.82
C LYS A 184 10.09 2.87 -13.23
N MET A 185 9.93 2.77 -11.90
CA MET A 185 8.62 2.92 -11.26
C MET A 185 8.02 4.29 -11.60
N PRO A 186 6.74 4.34 -12.05
CA PRO A 186 6.06 5.59 -12.36
C PRO A 186 6.09 6.57 -11.18
N SER A 187 6.25 7.86 -11.48
CA SER A 187 6.21 8.92 -10.45
C SER A 187 4.79 9.14 -9.92
N VAL A 188 4.68 9.82 -8.78
CA VAL A 188 3.39 10.24 -8.18
C VAL A 188 2.48 11.01 -9.15
N PHE A 189 3.05 11.67 -10.17
CA PHE A 189 2.30 12.43 -11.20
C PHE A 189 1.72 11.55 -12.32
N SER A 190 2.13 10.28 -12.39
CA SER A 190 1.68 9.33 -13.43
C SER A 190 0.20 9.00 -13.25
N LYS A 191 -0.45 8.45 -14.30
CA LYS A 191 -1.86 8.05 -14.17
C LYS A 191 -1.99 6.89 -13.19
N GLU A 192 -3.12 6.83 -12.47
CA GLU A 192 -3.42 5.73 -11.54
C GLU A 192 -3.26 4.35 -12.20
N THR A 193 -3.82 4.18 -13.40
CA THR A 193 -3.74 2.91 -14.13
C THR A 193 -2.31 2.45 -14.42
N GLU A 194 -1.40 3.40 -14.65
CA GLU A 194 0.00 3.11 -14.96
C GLU A 194 0.76 2.68 -13.71
N ILE A 195 0.64 3.43 -12.61
CA ILE A 195 1.30 3.09 -11.35
C ILE A 195 0.75 1.79 -10.76
N VAL A 196 -0.57 1.58 -10.78
CA VAL A 196 -1.21 0.35 -10.31
C VAL A 196 -0.73 -0.86 -11.10
N MET A 197 -0.71 -0.77 -12.43
CA MET A 197 -0.26 -1.90 -13.28
C MET A 197 1.24 -2.18 -13.10
N TYR A 198 2.04 -1.14 -12.91
CA TYR A 198 3.46 -1.31 -12.65
C TYR A 198 3.70 -2.02 -11.30
N VAL A 199 3.04 -1.57 -10.24
CA VAL A 199 3.14 -2.17 -8.90
C VAL A 199 2.59 -3.59 -8.87
N GLU A 200 1.48 -3.87 -9.57
CA GLU A 200 0.95 -5.24 -9.74
C GLU A 200 2.01 -6.18 -10.32
N ASN A 201 2.75 -5.74 -11.34
CA ASN A 201 3.83 -6.53 -11.93
C ASN A 201 5.06 -6.62 -11.01
N MET A 202 5.40 -5.56 -10.28
CA MET A 202 6.47 -5.59 -9.30
C MET A 202 6.17 -6.62 -8.18
N LEU A 203 4.96 -6.62 -7.64
CA LEU A 203 4.52 -7.58 -6.62
C LEU A 203 4.41 -9.00 -7.18
N ARG A 204 4.12 -9.15 -8.48
CA ARG A 204 4.19 -10.46 -9.16
C ARG A 204 5.62 -11.00 -9.25
N LEU A 205 6.64 -10.14 -9.43
CA LEU A 205 8.04 -10.56 -9.34
C LEU A 205 8.41 -11.00 -7.93
N GLU A 206 8.00 -10.22 -6.91
CA GLU A 206 8.18 -10.58 -5.51
C GLU A 206 7.53 -11.92 -5.20
N SER A 207 6.31 -12.13 -5.68
CA SER A 207 5.55 -13.36 -5.39
C SER A 207 6.08 -14.60 -6.13
N GLY A 208 6.98 -14.40 -7.10
CA GLY A 208 7.50 -15.46 -7.96
C GLY A 208 8.82 -16.06 -7.47
N ALA A 209 9.49 -16.79 -8.37
CA ALA A 209 10.77 -17.45 -8.09
C ALA A 209 11.91 -16.47 -7.76
N LEU A 210 11.75 -15.17 -8.06
CA LEU A 210 12.75 -14.13 -7.82
C LEU A 210 12.59 -13.47 -6.45
N GLY A 211 11.51 -13.78 -5.72
CA GLY A 211 11.06 -13.11 -4.51
C GLY A 211 12.13 -12.91 -3.44
N GLU A 212 12.86 -13.97 -3.11
CA GLU A 212 13.90 -13.94 -2.07
C GLU A 212 14.96 -12.85 -2.33
N THR A 213 15.32 -12.63 -3.60
CA THR A 213 16.30 -11.61 -3.97
C THR A 213 15.67 -10.24 -4.09
N VAL A 214 14.56 -10.14 -4.84
CA VAL A 214 13.99 -8.84 -5.22
C VAL A 214 13.10 -8.22 -4.12
N GLY A 215 12.46 -9.04 -3.29
CA GLY A 215 11.52 -8.62 -2.25
C GLY A 215 12.15 -7.69 -1.22
N SER A 216 13.42 -7.92 -0.88
CA SER A 216 14.22 -7.06 0.01
C SER A 216 14.36 -5.61 -0.47
N THR A 217 14.10 -5.34 -1.76
CA THR A 217 14.19 -4.01 -2.37
C THR A 217 12.84 -3.50 -2.88
N MET A 218 12.02 -4.38 -3.47
CA MET A 218 10.72 -4.01 -4.05
C MET A 218 9.66 -3.70 -2.99
N LEU A 219 9.63 -4.42 -1.86
CA LEU A 219 8.68 -4.15 -0.78
C LEU A 219 8.97 -2.80 -0.11
N PRO A 220 10.22 -2.46 0.27
CA PRO A 220 10.53 -1.12 0.75
C PRO A 220 10.22 -0.02 -0.27
N ALA A 221 10.48 -0.24 -1.56
CA ALA A 221 10.15 0.74 -2.61
C ALA A 221 8.64 0.98 -2.73
N LEU A 222 7.80 -0.05 -2.52
CA LEU A 222 6.35 0.12 -2.43
C LEU A 222 5.97 0.99 -1.22
N VAL A 223 6.53 0.70 -0.04
CA VAL A 223 6.27 1.47 1.18
C VAL A 223 6.69 2.93 1.01
N ASP A 224 7.84 3.18 0.38
CA ASP A 224 8.30 4.54 0.09
C ASP A 224 7.33 5.27 -0.87
N ARG A 225 6.83 4.59 -1.91
CA ARG A 225 5.84 5.17 -2.83
C ARG A 225 4.50 5.45 -2.17
N LEU A 226 4.03 4.55 -1.30
CA LEU A 226 2.82 4.76 -0.50
C LEU A 226 3.00 5.99 0.40
N LEU A 227 4.14 6.09 1.09
CA LEU A 227 4.44 7.20 1.96
C LEU A 227 4.51 8.55 1.21
N GLU A 228 5.13 8.59 0.03
CA GLU A 228 5.15 9.80 -0.81
C GLU A 228 3.74 10.28 -1.16
N LEU A 229 2.83 9.38 -1.55
CA LEU A 229 1.44 9.71 -1.86
C LEU A 229 0.66 10.11 -0.60
N ASP A 230 0.88 9.42 0.52
CA ASP A 230 0.23 9.65 1.81
C ASP A 230 0.56 11.04 2.37
N VAL A 231 1.82 11.46 2.30
CA VAL A 231 2.27 12.79 2.78
C VAL A 231 1.75 13.93 1.89
N GLU A 232 1.42 13.67 0.63
CA GLU A 232 0.79 14.67 -0.27
C GLU A 232 -0.68 14.95 0.08
N ILE A 233 -1.34 14.07 0.84
CA ILE A 233 -2.74 14.26 1.26
C ILE A 233 -2.78 15.25 2.43
N GLY A 234 -3.14 16.50 2.11
CA GLY A 234 -3.34 17.57 3.09
C GLY A 234 -4.47 17.25 4.08
N TRP A 235 -4.34 17.79 5.30
CA TRP A 235 -5.38 17.68 6.35
C TRP A 235 -6.70 18.30 5.89
N ASP A 236 -6.62 19.41 5.15
CA ASP A 236 -7.74 20.20 4.62
C ASP A 236 -8.70 19.41 3.71
N GLY A 237 -8.25 18.27 3.15
CA GLY A 237 -9.05 17.44 2.23
C GLY A 237 -9.85 16.32 2.90
N ILE A 238 -9.59 16.02 4.18
CA ILE A 238 -10.20 14.88 4.89
C ILE A 238 -10.79 15.28 6.25
N LEU A 239 -10.24 16.29 6.93
CA LEU A 239 -10.67 16.71 8.26
C LEU A 239 -10.90 18.21 8.25
N GLN A 240 -12.16 18.62 8.09
CA GLN A 240 -12.55 20.04 8.03
C GLN A 240 -12.84 20.63 9.42
N GLU A 241 -12.49 19.95 10.51
CA GLU A 241 -12.83 20.38 11.88
C GLU A 241 -11.61 20.42 12.81
N ASP A 242 -10.86 21.51 12.71
CA ASP A 242 -9.89 21.91 13.74
C ASP A 242 -10.62 22.23 15.06
N ALA A 243 -10.66 21.27 15.99
CA ALA A 243 -10.62 21.42 17.46
C ALA A 243 -11.38 20.32 18.25
N LYS A 244 -12.11 19.41 17.61
CA LYS A 244 -12.85 18.36 18.34
C LYS A 244 -11.92 17.21 18.72
N GLY A 245 -12.07 16.70 19.94
CA GLY A 245 -11.23 15.61 20.44
C GLY A 245 -11.46 14.32 19.63
N ILE A 246 -10.47 13.44 19.57
CA ILE A 246 -10.56 12.09 18.93
C ILE A 246 -11.82 11.31 19.32
N PHE A 247 -12.28 11.50 20.56
CA PHE A 247 -13.46 10.85 21.11
C PHE A 247 -14.78 11.46 20.61
N GLU A 248 -14.80 12.74 20.26
CA GLU A 248 -15.99 13.46 19.77
C GLU A 248 -16.14 13.29 18.26
N MET A 249 -15.04 13.40 17.52
CA MET A 249 -15.01 13.29 16.06
C MET A 249 -15.61 11.95 15.56
N GLU A 250 -15.23 10.83 16.19
CA GLU A 250 -15.77 9.52 15.82
C GLU A 250 -17.23 9.27 16.24
N LEU A 251 -17.76 10.07 17.16
CA LEU A 251 -19.18 9.99 17.55
C LEU A 251 -20.06 10.77 16.56
N GLU A 252 -19.57 11.90 16.06
CA GLU A 252 -20.28 12.73 15.08
C GLU A 252 -20.27 12.14 13.67
N ASP A 253 -19.17 11.52 13.24
CA ASP A 253 -19.08 10.80 11.95
C ASP A 253 -20.17 9.72 11.81
N VAL A 254 -20.63 9.12 12.92
CA VAL A 254 -21.71 8.12 12.90
C VAL A 254 -23.07 8.76 12.66
N THR A 255 -23.25 10.02 13.05
CA THR A 255 -24.52 10.77 12.89
C THR A 255 -24.68 11.38 11.50
N GLU A 256 -23.59 11.66 10.77
CA GLU A 256 -23.68 12.21 9.41
C GLU A 256 -24.07 11.16 8.34
N PHE A 257 -23.98 9.86 8.63
CA PHE A 257 -24.46 8.82 7.71
C PHE A 257 -25.98 8.58 7.77
N THR A 258 -26.73 9.33 8.59
CA THR A 258 -28.16 9.08 8.81
C THR A 258 -29.13 10.13 8.27
N ASP A 259 -28.68 11.28 7.76
CA ASP A 259 -29.60 12.33 7.26
C ASP A 259 -29.28 12.76 5.82
N GLU A 260 -29.97 12.17 4.85
CA GLU A 260 -30.16 12.73 3.51
C GLU A 260 -31.18 13.88 3.61
N ASP A 261 -30.77 15.15 3.45
CA ASP A 261 -31.66 16.19 2.90
C ASP A 261 -30.96 17.49 2.47
N GLU A 262 -31.02 17.70 1.15
CA GLU A 262 -31.28 18.94 0.41
C GLU A 262 -30.66 20.31 0.83
N ASN A 263 -29.80 20.80 -0.08
CA ASN A 263 -29.80 22.16 -0.66
C ASN A 263 -28.98 23.28 0.04
N CYS A 264 -27.92 23.80 -0.63
CA CYS A 264 -27.79 25.25 -0.87
C CYS A 264 -26.67 25.66 -1.85
N ASP A 265 -27.06 26.51 -2.80
CA ASP A 265 -26.30 27.22 -3.82
C ASP A 265 -25.11 28.05 -3.30
N SER A 266 -23.92 27.88 -3.89
CA SER A 266 -22.90 28.95 -4.01
C SER A 266 -21.86 28.62 -5.09
N MET A 267 -22.16 28.95 -6.34
CA MET A 267 -21.49 28.43 -7.54
C MET A 267 -20.60 29.46 -8.27
N LEU A 268 -19.77 30.28 -7.59
CA LEU A 268 -18.93 31.27 -8.32
C LEU A 268 -17.48 31.51 -7.83
N SER A 269 -16.98 30.77 -6.83
CA SER A 269 -15.55 30.84 -6.40
C SER A 269 -14.80 29.50 -6.51
N SER A 270 -15.45 28.50 -7.12
CA SER A 270 -15.10 27.07 -7.05
C SER A 270 -13.95 26.63 -7.98
N GLU A 271 -13.60 27.37 -9.04
CA GLU A 271 -12.71 26.83 -10.09
C GLU A 271 -11.21 26.69 -9.71
N LEU A 272 -10.67 27.55 -8.83
CA LEU A 272 -9.28 27.43 -8.33
C LEU A 272 -9.16 26.45 -7.15
N LEU A 273 -10.20 26.36 -6.31
CA LEU A 273 -10.31 25.39 -5.22
C LEU A 273 -10.56 23.97 -5.77
N ASN A 274 -11.37 23.83 -6.83
CA ASN A 274 -11.63 22.55 -7.49
C ASN A 274 -10.37 21.94 -8.07
N ARG A 275 -9.39 22.73 -8.52
CA ARG A 275 -8.18 22.16 -9.12
C ARG A 275 -7.28 21.49 -8.08
N LYS A 276 -7.19 22.07 -6.87
CA LYS A 276 -6.49 21.46 -5.73
C LYS A 276 -7.27 20.26 -5.18
N ASN A 277 -8.60 20.36 -5.11
CA ASN A 277 -9.46 19.25 -4.68
C ASN A 277 -9.42 18.08 -5.68
N LEU A 278 -9.40 18.36 -6.99
CA LEU A 278 -9.27 17.33 -8.03
C LEU A 278 -7.92 16.62 -7.94
N GLN A 279 -6.83 17.36 -7.74
CA GLN A 279 -5.51 16.75 -7.62
C GLN A 279 -5.37 15.96 -6.31
N GLY A 280 -5.89 16.48 -5.19
CA GLY A 280 -5.98 15.75 -3.92
C GLY A 280 -6.77 14.44 -4.07
N ASN A 281 -7.94 14.49 -4.70
CA ASN A 281 -8.77 13.30 -4.96
C ASN A 281 -8.03 12.26 -5.81
N LEU A 282 -7.27 12.68 -6.83
CA LEU A 282 -6.47 11.76 -7.66
C LEU A 282 -5.32 11.10 -6.89
N VAL A 283 -4.70 11.80 -5.93
CA VAL A 283 -3.65 11.22 -5.08
C VAL A 283 -4.27 10.21 -4.10
N VAL A 284 -5.41 10.53 -3.50
CA VAL A 284 -6.18 9.64 -2.61
C VAL A 284 -6.58 8.36 -3.34
N GLU A 285 -7.14 8.45 -4.55
CA GLU A 285 -7.53 7.29 -5.35
C GLU A 285 -6.33 6.39 -5.71
N LYS A 286 -5.18 6.99 -6.06
CA LYS A 286 -3.94 6.24 -6.32
C LYS A 286 -3.47 5.50 -5.07
N LEU A 287 -3.38 6.20 -3.94
CA LEU A 287 -2.95 5.61 -2.68
C LEU A 287 -3.86 4.45 -2.29
N ASP A 288 -5.18 4.65 -2.33
CA ASP A 288 -6.18 3.63 -2.01
C ASP A 288 -6.02 2.38 -2.91
N SER A 289 -5.85 2.57 -4.23
CA SER A 289 -5.58 1.46 -5.15
C SER A 289 -4.28 0.72 -4.84
N LEU A 290 -3.19 1.42 -4.47
CA LEU A 290 -1.93 0.78 -4.09
C LEU A 290 -2.00 0.08 -2.73
N MET A 291 -2.75 0.63 -1.76
CA MET A 291 -3.01 -0.02 -0.48
C MET A 291 -3.76 -1.34 -0.68
N VAL A 292 -4.77 -1.36 -1.55
CA VAL A 292 -5.47 -2.59 -1.92
C VAL A 292 -4.53 -3.62 -2.56
N LEU A 293 -3.61 -3.20 -3.45
CA LEU A 293 -2.60 -4.13 -4.00
C LEU A 293 -1.70 -4.70 -2.90
N ALA A 294 -1.26 -3.88 -1.95
CA ALA A 294 -0.46 -4.33 -0.82
C ALA A 294 -1.22 -5.35 0.03
N PHE A 295 -2.50 -5.14 0.31
CA PHE A 295 -3.33 -6.08 1.08
C PHE A 295 -3.55 -7.40 0.35
N LEU A 296 -3.92 -7.37 -0.94
CA LEU A 296 -4.05 -8.58 -1.75
C LEU A 296 -2.74 -9.37 -1.81
N HIS A 297 -1.62 -8.68 -1.87
CA HIS A 297 -0.31 -9.31 -1.82
C HIS A 297 -0.05 -9.99 -0.47
N LEU A 298 -0.38 -9.31 0.65
CA LEU A 298 -0.25 -9.90 1.99
C LEU A 298 -1.13 -11.14 2.18
N GLU A 299 -2.38 -11.13 1.70
CA GLU A 299 -3.25 -12.31 1.69
C GLU A 299 -2.62 -13.46 0.87
N SER A 300 -2.06 -13.16 -0.31
CA SER A 300 -1.34 -14.14 -1.13
C SER A 300 -0.11 -14.71 -0.41
N CYS A 301 0.63 -13.88 0.32
CA CYS A 301 1.78 -14.29 1.12
C CYS A 301 1.36 -15.17 2.31
N GLN A 302 0.23 -14.88 2.95
CA GLN A 302 -0.34 -15.74 3.99
C GLN A 302 -0.70 -17.12 3.43
N ASN A 303 -1.43 -17.15 2.30
CA ASN A 303 -1.86 -18.40 1.66
C ASN A 303 -0.70 -19.27 1.17
N SER A 304 0.46 -18.66 0.85
CA SER A 304 1.68 -19.36 0.45
C SER A 304 2.66 -19.64 1.61
N GLY A 305 2.32 -19.26 2.85
CA GLY A 305 3.16 -19.44 4.03
C GLY A 305 4.37 -18.51 4.13
N ARG A 306 4.43 -17.45 3.32
CA ARG A 306 5.55 -16.47 3.27
C ARG A 306 5.32 -15.20 4.08
N LEU A 307 4.14 -15.03 4.69
CA LEU A 307 3.77 -13.79 5.39
C LEU A 307 4.82 -13.34 6.42
N ALA A 308 5.39 -14.28 7.19
CA ALA A 308 6.39 -13.95 8.21
C ALA A 308 7.69 -13.37 7.61
N GLU A 309 8.15 -13.85 6.45
CA GLU A 309 9.32 -13.34 5.74
C GLU A 309 9.05 -11.93 5.21
N VAL A 310 7.93 -11.76 4.52
CA VAL A 310 7.47 -10.48 3.97
C VAL A 310 7.28 -9.44 5.08
N PHE A 311 6.68 -9.84 6.19
CA PHE A 311 6.50 -9.00 7.37
C PHE A 311 7.83 -8.50 7.93
N ASN A 312 8.88 -9.32 7.99
CA ASN A 312 10.18 -8.88 8.48
C ASN A 312 10.79 -7.78 7.60
N THR A 313 10.65 -7.91 6.28
CA THR A 313 11.08 -6.88 5.32
C THR A 313 10.27 -5.60 5.50
N LEU A 314 8.95 -5.71 5.62
CA LEU A 314 8.07 -4.55 5.83
C LEU A 314 8.35 -3.88 7.17
N LEU A 315 8.60 -4.63 8.24
CA LEU A 315 8.92 -4.12 9.56
C LEU A 315 10.22 -3.30 9.54
N ALA A 316 11.27 -3.82 8.88
CA ALA A 316 12.53 -3.08 8.72
C ALA A 316 12.33 -1.79 7.91
N SER A 317 11.47 -1.82 6.88
CA SER A 317 11.09 -0.63 6.14
C SER A 317 10.32 0.37 7.00
N PHE A 318 9.31 -0.09 7.75
CA PHE A 318 8.50 0.71 8.66
C PHE A 318 9.36 1.47 9.67
N GLN A 319 10.31 0.80 10.33
CA GLN A 319 11.23 1.42 11.29
C GLN A 319 12.09 2.52 10.66
N ARG A 320 12.46 2.37 9.38
CA ARG A 320 13.31 3.32 8.66
C ARG A 320 12.55 4.51 8.08
N THR A 321 11.36 4.27 7.52
CA THR A 321 10.68 5.26 6.65
C THR A 321 9.35 5.75 7.18
N VAL A 322 8.56 4.90 7.84
CA VAL A 322 7.19 5.25 8.29
C VAL A 322 7.15 5.73 9.74
N LEU A 323 7.93 5.10 10.64
CA LEU A 323 7.86 5.32 12.09
C LEU A 323 8.00 6.80 12.49
N ASN A 324 8.89 7.54 11.84
CA ASN A 324 9.13 8.96 12.15
C ASN A 324 8.53 9.90 11.08
N ALA A 325 7.70 9.39 10.16
CA ALA A 325 7.03 10.20 9.16
C ALA A 325 5.71 10.76 9.71
N TYR A 326 5.81 11.87 10.44
CA TYR A 326 4.71 12.51 11.18
C TYR A 326 3.44 12.79 10.35
N LYS A 327 3.56 12.91 9.02
CA LYS A 327 2.43 13.24 8.12
C LYS A 327 1.72 12.01 7.53
N SER A 328 2.19 10.80 7.82
CA SER A 328 1.62 9.56 7.28
C SER A 328 0.31 9.20 8.00
N LYS A 329 -0.78 9.06 7.24
CA LYS A 329 -2.12 8.74 7.73
C LYS A 329 -2.57 7.33 7.36
N PHE A 330 -2.02 6.76 6.28
CA PHE A 330 -2.54 5.53 5.69
C PHE A 330 -1.51 4.42 5.53
N THR A 331 -0.24 4.75 5.26
CA THR A 331 0.79 3.76 4.91
C THR A 331 1.01 2.71 6.01
N GLN A 332 0.91 3.12 7.27
CA GLN A 332 0.99 2.26 8.45
C GLN A 332 -0.04 1.13 8.48
N PHE A 333 -1.18 1.27 7.79
CA PHE A 333 -2.19 0.21 7.71
C PHE A 333 -1.70 -1.04 6.96
N VAL A 334 -0.63 -0.95 6.17
CA VAL A 334 0.07 -2.13 5.63
C VAL A 334 0.59 -3.02 6.76
N MET A 335 1.21 -2.44 7.79
CA MET A 335 1.67 -3.19 8.96
C MET A 335 0.50 -3.71 9.79
N PHE A 336 -0.52 -2.87 10.01
CA PHE A 336 -1.72 -3.28 10.74
C PHE A 336 -2.39 -4.50 10.12
N TYR A 337 -2.57 -4.49 8.79
CA TYR A 337 -3.23 -5.57 8.09
C TYR A 337 -2.39 -6.85 8.08
N ALA A 338 -1.07 -6.76 7.88
CA ALA A 338 -0.18 -7.92 8.02
C ALA A 338 -0.27 -8.56 9.41
N CYS A 339 -0.38 -7.75 10.46
CA CYS A 339 -0.61 -8.23 11.82
C CYS A 339 -1.99 -8.86 12.02
N ALA A 340 -3.03 -8.36 11.34
CA ALA A 340 -4.37 -8.91 11.41
C ALA A 340 -4.48 -10.32 10.78
N LEU A 341 -3.67 -10.58 9.75
CA LEU A 341 -3.58 -11.89 9.10
C LEU A 341 -2.88 -12.93 9.98
N ASP A 342 -1.85 -12.54 10.74
CA ASP A 342 -1.17 -13.42 11.71
C ASP A 342 -1.00 -12.71 13.06
N PRO A 343 -2.06 -12.70 13.91
CA PRO A 343 -2.03 -12.02 15.21
C PRO A 343 -0.94 -12.52 16.15
N GLU A 344 -0.68 -13.83 16.18
CA GLU A 344 0.26 -14.46 17.10
C GLU A 344 1.71 -14.27 16.65
N GLY A 345 2.00 -14.42 15.35
CA GLY A 345 3.35 -14.25 14.81
C GLY A 345 3.69 -12.79 14.51
N CYS A 346 2.97 -12.16 13.58
CA CYS A 346 3.21 -10.78 13.16
C CYS A 346 2.71 -9.77 14.21
N GLY A 347 1.49 -9.97 14.72
CA GLY A 347 0.83 -9.01 15.61
C GLY A 347 1.52 -8.82 16.96
N VAL A 348 1.87 -9.91 17.65
CA VAL A 348 2.65 -9.88 18.90
C VAL A 348 4.04 -9.28 18.64
N LYS A 349 4.71 -9.71 17.57
CA LYS A 349 6.04 -9.21 17.23
C LYS A 349 6.06 -7.70 16.99
N PHE A 350 5.08 -7.16 16.27
CA PHE A 350 4.96 -5.72 16.04
C PHE A 350 4.85 -4.95 17.36
N ALA A 351 3.97 -5.40 18.25
CA ALA A 351 3.76 -4.78 19.55
C ALA A 351 5.03 -4.81 20.42
N MET A 352 5.72 -5.95 20.47
CA MET A 352 6.96 -6.12 21.25
C MET A 352 8.08 -5.23 20.71
N VAL A 353 8.25 -5.16 19.39
CA VAL A 353 9.28 -4.30 18.77
C VAL A 353 9.03 -2.82 19.09
N LEU A 354 7.78 -2.35 19.02
CA LEU A 354 7.45 -0.97 19.39
C LEU A 354 7.69 -0.70 20.89
N ALA A 355 7.35 -1.65 21.77
CA ALA A 355 7.60 -1.54 23.20
C ALA A 355 9.11 -1.49 23.52
N ASP A 356 9.90 -2.35 22.89
CA ASP A 356 11.37 -2.36 23.02
C ASP A 356 11.98 -1.07 22.49
N MET A 357 11.47 -0.54 21.38
CA MET A 357 11.93 0.73 20.81
C MET A 357 11.68 1.91 21.76
N PHE A 358 10.52 1.95 22.43
CA PHE A 358 10.22 2.93 23.46
C PHE A 358 11.12 2.79 24.70
N GLY A 359 11.30 1.57 25.19
CA GLY A 359 12.10 1.28 26.39
C GLY A 359 13.61 1.50 26.19
N GLY A 360 14.12 1.28 24.98
CA GLY A 360 15.53 1.32 24.65
C GLY A 360 16.14 2.72 24.62
N ASP A 361 17.08 2.98 25.53
CA ASP A 361 17.83 4.25 25.58
C ASP A 361 18.79 4.46 24.39
N ALA A 362 19.01 3.42 23.58
CA ALA A 362 19.76 3.52 22.31
C ALA A 362 18.99 4.33 21.24
N ASN A 363 17.66 4.43 21.35
CA ASN A 363 16.83 5.16 20.41
C ASN A 363 16.75 6.65 20.76
N PRO A 364 16.80 7.56 19.77
CA PRO A 364 16.57 8.98 20.00
C PRO A 364 15.19 9.24 20.62
N PRO A 365 15.01 10.31 21.43
CA PRO A 365 13.73 10.63 22.06
C PRO A 365 12.53 10.65 21.09
N ILE A 366 12.69 11.24 19.90
CA ILE A 366 11.64 11.31 18.88
C ILE A 366 11.19 9.92 18.40
N THR A 367 12.14 9.00 18.21
CA THR A 367 11.85 7.61 17.81
C THR A 367 11.11 6.87 18.92
N ARG A 368 11.49 7.10 20.18
CA ARG A 368 10.82 6.48 21.34
C ARG A 368 9.39 6.98 21.49
N MET A 369 9.19 8.28 21.33
CA MET A 369 7.86 8.91 21.37
C MET A 369 6.97 8.42 20.23
N SER A 370 7.50 8.35 19.01
CA SER A 370 6.77 7.80 17.87
C SER A 370 6.43 6.32 18.09
N ALA A 371 7.38 5.51 18.55
CA ALA A 371 7.15 4.09 18.82
C ALA A 371 6.03 3.86 19.84
N VAL A 372 6.00 4.64 20.93
CA VAL A 372 4.94 4.49 21.94
C VAL A 372 3.58 5.02 21.46
N ALA A 373 3.56 6.04 20.59
CA ALA A 373 2.33 6.52 19.95
C ALA A 373 1.74 5.45 19.01
N TYR A 374 2.57 4.84 18.15
CA TYR A 374 2.18 3.69 17.32
C TYR A 374 1.71 2.51 18.17
N LEU A 375 2.42 2.19 19.26
CA LEU A 375 2.05 1.11 20.15
C LEU A 375 0.69 1.33 20.79
N ALA A 376 0.46 2.52 21.36
CA ALA A 376 -0.79 2.86 22.01
C ALA A 376 -1.97 2.77 21.02
N SER A 377 -1.84 3.42 19.87
CA SER A 377 -2.86 3.40 18.82
C SER A 377 -3.09 1.99 18.26
N TYR A 378 -2.06 1.18 18.12
CA TYR A 378 -2.21 -0.21 17.69
C TYR A 378 -2.99 -1.06 18.72
N LEU A 379 -2.64 -0.96 20.01
CA LEU A 379 -3.28 -1.73 21.08
C LEU A 379 -4.75 -1.35 21.29
N THR A 380 -5.13 -0.10 21.04
CA THR A 380 -6.54 0.34 21.13
C THR A 380 -7.35 -0.12 19.94
N ARG A 381 -6.79 -0.04 18.72
CA ARG A 381 -7.52 -0.25 17.47
C ARG A 381 -7.53 -1.69 16.97
N ALA A 382 -6.51 -2.50 17.30
CA ALA A 382 -6.41 -3.88 16.81
C ALA A 382 -7.34 -4.82 17.58
N LYS A 383 -8.48 -5.20 16.96
CA LYS A 383 -9.48 -6.10 17.57
C LYS A 383 -8.93 -7.50 17.87
N PHE A 384 -7.97 -7.95 17.06
CA PHE A 384 -7.41 -9.31 17.08
C PHE A 384 -6.34 -9.55 18.16
N LEU A 385 -5.94 -8.52 18.92
CA LEU A 385 -4.98 -8.68 20.01
C LEU A 385 -5.66 -9.18 21.28
N SER A 386 -5.01 -10.11 21.98
CA SER A 386 -5.53 -10.65 23.23
C SER A 386 -5.47 -9.62 24.36
N ALA A 387 -6.47 -9.63 25.24
CA ALA A 387 -6.49 -8.78 26.43
C ALA A 387 -5.25 -9.01 27.31
N ALA A 388 -4.75 -10.25 27.40
CA ALA A 388 -3.55 -10.59 28.15
C ALA A 388 -2.28 -9.92 27.59
N LEU A 389 -2.12 -9.87 26.26
CA LEU A 389 -1.03 -9.15 25.61
C LEU A 389 -1.11 -7.65 25.93
N VAL A 390 -2.29 -7.05 25.74
CA VAL A 390 -2.52 -5.62 26.04
C VAL A 390 -2.16 -5.30 27.49
N THR A 391 -2.65 -6.09 28.47
CA THR A 391 -2.32 -5.89 29.89
C THR A 391 -0.82 -6.05 30.17
N SER A 392 -0.15 -7.01 29.53
CA SER A 392 1.30 -7.21 29.70
C SER A 392 2.11 -6.01 29.22
N ILE A 393 1.68 -5.38 28.12
CA ILE A 393 2.35 -4.19 27.59
C ILE A 393 2.05 -2.96 28.44
N ILE A 394 0.81 -2.78 28.92
CA ILE A 394 0.47 -1.72 29.88
C ILE A 394 1.38 -1.84 31.12
N GLN A 395 1.54 -3.05 31.68
CA GLN A 395 2.45 -3.28 32.80
C GLN A 395 3.87 -2.83 32.47
N SER A 396 4.40 -3.21 31.31
CA SER A 396 5.74 -2.81 30.88
C SER A 396 5.90 -1.29 30.75
N LEU A 397 4.89 -0.59 30.23
CA LEU A 397 4.89 0.88 30.14
C LEU A 397 4.83 1.52 31.52
N VAL A 398 3.98 1.01 32.41
CA VAL A 398 3.87 1.48 33.80
C VAL A 398 5.18 1.28 34.55
N ASP A 399 5.80 0.10 34.43
CA ASP A 399 7.07 -0.21 35.10
C ASP A 399 8.18 0.75 34.65
N TRP A 400 8.23 1.03 33.34
CA TRP A 400 9.18 2.01 32.79
C TRP A 400 8.92 3.42 33.32
N CYS A 401 7.66 3.91 33.28
CA CYS A 401 7.29 5.22 33.79
C CYS A 401 7.55 5.35 35.30
N TYR A 402 7.24 4.31 36.06
CA TYR A 402 7.47 4.26 37.50
C TYR A 402 8.97 4.26 37.84
N ALA A 403 9.78 3.52 37.09
CA ALA A 403 11.24 3.56 37.21
C ALA A 403 11.77 4.98 36.90
N TYR A 404 11.26 5.63 35.84
CA TYR A 404 11.64 7.00 35.50
C TYR A 404 11.38 7.98 36.66
N CYS A 405 10.22 7.88 37.31
CA CYS A 405 9.87 8.69 38.49
C CYS A 405 10.88 8.55 39.64
N LYS A 406 11.46 7.36 39.86
CA LYS A 406 12.41 7.13 40.98
C LYS A 406 13.74 7.86 40.84
N PHE A 407 14.17 8.18 39.62
CA PHE A 407 15.50 8.72 39.34
C PHE A 407 15.51 10.22 39.01
N ARG A 408 14.35 10.90 39.06
CA ARG A 408 14.23 12.29 38.63
C ARG A 408 13.84 13.19 39.78
N ASP A 409 14.78 14.04 40.17
CA ASP A 409 14.58 15.14 41.11
C ASP A 409 14.13 16.40 40.36
N PHE A 410 13.03 16.98 40.85
CA PHE A 410 12.42 18.27 40.54
C PHE A 410 12.98 19.12 39.37
N ASP A 411 12.33 19.04 38.21
CA ASP A 411 12.19 20.16 37.25
C ASP A 411 10.97 19.86 36.35
N MET A 412 9.91 20.69 36.42
CA MET A 412 8.72 20.51 35.59
C MET A 412 9.00 21.10 34.19
N ASN A 413 9.77 20.38 33.39
CA ASN A 413 10.12 20.77 32.03
C ASN A 413 9.55 19.77 31.01
N PRO A 414 8.40 20.07 30.36
CA PRO A 414 7.77 19.24 29.33
C PRO A 414 8.73 18.70 28.27
N ARG A 415 9.66 19.54 27.81
CA ARG A 415 10.64 19.17 26.77
C ARG A 415 11.70 18.19 27.30
N ALA A 416 12.15 18.35 28.54
CA ALA A 416 13.15 17.47 29.14
C ALA A 416 12.58 16.06 29.44
N HIS A 417 11.28 15.97 29.69
CA HIS A 417 10.59 14.72 30.07
C HIS A 417 9.60 14.23 29.00
N GLN A 418 9.76 14.65 27.75
CA GLN A 418 8.84 14.32 26.64
C GLN A 418 8.60 12.81 26.45
N VAL A 419 9.63 11.97 26.61
CA VAL A 419 9.48 10.51 26.50
C VAL A 419 8.63 9.96 27.65
N PHE A 420 8.81 10.49 28.86
CA PHE A 420 8.00 10.13 30.02
C PHE A 420 6.53 10.50 29.86
N TYR A 421 6.26 11.74 29.41
CA TYR A 421 4.89 12.16 29.14
C TYR A 421 4.25 11.36 28.00
N SER A 422 5.01 10.98 26.97
CA SER A 422 4.51 10.11 25.89
C SER A 422 4.14 8.71 26.41
N GLY A 423 4.94 8.14 27.31
CA GLY A 423 4.59 6.89 28.00
C GLY A 423 3.33 7.02 28.87
N CYS A 424 3.19 8.12 29.62
CA CYS A 424 2.00 8.38 30.42
C CYS A 424 0.74 8.54 29.56
N GLN A 425 0.83 9.31 28.47
CA GLN A 425 -0.26 9.50 27.53
C GLN A 425 -0.67 8.18 26.87
N ALA A 426 0.30 7.37 26.46
CA ALA A 426 0.03 6.04 25.90
C ALA A 426 -0.75 5.14 26.88
N ILE A 427 -0.34 5.10 28.15
CA ILE A 427 -1.06 4.35 29.19
C ILE A 427 -2.50 4.85 29.32
N MET A 428 -2.72 6.16 29.46
CA MET A 428 -4.06 6.73 29.59
C MET A 428 -4.92 6.45 28.35
N TYR A 429 -4.38 6.65 27.16
CA TYR A 429 -5.07 6.40 25.90
C TYR A 429 -5.48 4.94 25.71
N ILE A 430 -4.57 3.99 26.02
CA ILE A 430 -4.90 2.56 25.99
C ILE A 430 -6.05 2.25 26.95
N MET A 431 -5.99 2.82 28.16
CA MET A 431 -7.03 2.62 29.16
C MET A 431 -8.38 3.18 28.72
N CYS A 432 -8.45 4.34 28.06
CA CYS A 432 -9.72 4.86 27.52
C CYS A 432 -10.45 3.84 26.63
N PHE A 433 -9.73 3.08 25.80
CA PHE A 433 -10.33 2.10 24.88
C PHE A 433 -10.55 0.71 25.49
N ARG A 434 -9.71 0.31 26.45
CA ARG A 434 -9.64 -1.08 26.90
C ARG A 434 -10.05 -1.29 28.35
N MET A 435 -10.19 -0.24 29.16
CA MET A 435 -10.38 -0.37 30.60
C MET A 435 -11.53 -1.31 30.95
N ARG A 436 -12.72 -1.13 30.36
CA ARG A 436 -13.86 -2.01 30.64
C ARG A 436 -13.54 -3.47 30.32
N SER A 437 -13.09 -3.74 29.10
CA SER A 437 -12.76 -5.09 28.63
C SER A 437 -11.70 -5.80 29.47
N LEU A 438 -10.76 -5.06 30.06
CA LEU A 438 -9.73 -5.61 30.95
C LEU A 438 -10.26 -5.83 32.37
N MET A 439 -11.09 -4.92 32.87
CA MET A 439 -11.67 -4.99 34.21
C MET A 439 -12.72 -6.10 34.36
N ASP A 440 -13.38 -6.47 33.27
CA ASP A 440 -14.34 -7.59 33.23
C ASP A 440 -13.68 -8.96 33.41
N VAL A 441 -12.36 -9.07 33.23
CA VAL A 441 -11.60 -10.30 33.44
C VAL A 441 -10.93 -10.27 34.81
N PRO A 442 -11.34 -11.08 35.81
CA PRO A 442 -10.88 -10.96 37.20
C PRO A 442 -9.36 -10.98 37.38
N ARG A 443 -8.66 -11.85 36.63
CA ARG A 443 -7.19 -11.94 36.67
C ARG A 443 -6.52 -10.66 36.16
N LEU A 444 -7.03 -10.08 35.08
CA LEU A 444 -6.46 -8.87 34.48
C LEU A 444 -6.80 -7.63 35.32
N LYS A 445 -8.02 -7.58 35.88
CA LYS A 445 -8.42 -6.59 36.89
C LYS A 445 -7.45 -6.56 38.08
N LEU A 446 -7.17 -7.72 38.66
CA LEU A 446 -6.22 -7.81 39.78
C LEU A 446 -4.82 -7.33 39.37
N GLN A 447 -4.38 -7.67 38.16
CA GLN A 447 -3.10 -7.21 37.63
C GLN A 447 -3.07 -5.68 37.48
N LEU A 448 -4.10 -5.07 36.88
CA LEU A 448 -4.22 -3.62 36.72
C LEU A 448 -4.24 -2.87 38.07
N LEU A 449 -5.01 -3.36 39.04
CA LEU A 449 -5.09 -2.74 40.38
C LEU A 449 -3.76 -2.77 41.15
N ASN A 450 -2.88 -3.73 40.86
CA ASN A 450 -1.57 -3.85 41.48
C ASN A 450 -0.49 -2.98 40.79
N MET A 451 -0.79 -2.36 39.65
CA MET A 451 0.13 -1.47 38.96
C MET A 451 0.26 -0.12 39.69
N PRO A 452 1.47 0.45 39.85
CA PRO A 452 1.69 1.71 40.56
C PRO A 452 1.27 2.96 39.76
N MET A 453 0.16 2.89 39.01
CA MET A 453 -0.31 3.99 38.15
C MET A 453 -0.61 5.25 38.96
N GLU A 454 -1.26 5.14 40.12
CA GLU A 454 -1.60 6.29 40.96
C GLU A 454 -0.34 7.07 41.39
N ALA A 455 0.75 6.37 41.70
CA ALA A 455 2.02 6.98 42.08
C ALA A 455 2.66 7.77 40.92
N ILE A 456 2.48 7.32 39.67
CA ILE A 456 2.94 8.02 38.46
C ILE A 456 2.09 9.27 38.23
N LEU A 457 0.76 9.15 38.30
CA LEU A 457 -0.17 10.24 38.03
C LEU A 457 -0.06 11.38 39.06
N LYS A 458 0.18 11.04 40.33
CA LYS A 458 0.42 12.00 41.43
C LYS A 458 1.88 12.46 41.54
N HIS A 459 2.75 12.00 40.65
CA HIS A 459 4.16 12.38 40.68
C HIS A 459 4.32 13.89 40.46
N LYS A 460 5.42 14.47 40.96
CA LYS A 460 5.71 15.91 40.90
C LYS A 460 5.86 16.44 39.47
N LEU A 461 6.18 15.57 38.53
CA LEU A 461 6.18 15.86 37.08
C LEU A 461 4.76 16.10 36.52
N SER A 462 3.70 15.87 37.30
CA SER A 462 2.31 16.22 36.98
C SER A 462 1.89 15.82 35.55
N PRO A 463 2.02 14.54 35.14
CA PRO A 463 1.69 14.11 33.77
C PRO A 463 0.26 14.49 33.34
N LEU A 464 -0.68 14.53 34.28
CA LEU A 464 -2.07 14.97 34.05
C LEU A 464 -2.20 16.43 33.57
N LYS A 465 -1.22 17.30 33.88
CA LYS A 465 -1.20 18.70 33.41
C LYS A 465 -0.53 18.89 32.05
N VAL A 466 0.22 17.88 31.61
CA VAL A 466 1.12 17.97 30.43
C VAL A 466 0.58 17.15 29.25
N CYS A 467 -0.02 15.99 29.50
CA CYS A 467 -0.60 15.17 28.43
C CYS A 467 -1.86 15.84 27.84
N LEU A 468 -2.31 15.36 26.68
CA LEU A 468 -3.45 15.92 25.95
C LEU A 468 -4.72 15.95 26.85
N PRO A 469 -5.36 17.13 27.04
CA PRO A 469 -6.49 17.26 27.97
C PRO A 469 -7.65 16.31 27.67
N THR A 470 -7.99 16.10 26.40
CA THR A 470 -9.10 15.22 25.98
C THR A 470 -8.87 13.78 26.42
N VAL A 471 -7.64 13.25 26.29
CA VAL A 471 -7.25 11.91 26.76
C VAL A 471 -7.27 11.85 28.28
N VAL A 472 -6.79 12.88 28.97
CA VAL A 472 -6.76 12.93 30.43
C VAL A 472 -8.17 12.92 31.02
N VAL A 473 -9.07 13.76 30.50
CA VAL A 473 -10.45 13.87 30.97
C VAL A 473 -11.18 12.54 30.80
N GLU A 474 -11.09 11.94 29.61
CA GLU A 474 -11.76 10.67 29.32
C GLU A 474 -11.20 9.52 30.18
N PHE A 475 -9.88 9.43 30.31
CA PHE A 475 -9.25 8.44 31.17
C PHE A 475 -9.72 8.54 32.62
N LEU A 476 -9.73 9.75 33.17
CA LEU A 476 -10.11 9.98 34.56
C LEU A 476 -11.61 9.72 34.79
N ARG A 477 -12.47 10.06 33.82
CA ARG A 477 -13.90 9.75 33.84
C ARG A 477 -14.12 8.24 33.96
N GLN A 478 -13.47 7.45 33.10
CA GLN A 478 -13.56 5.99 33.15
C GLN A 478 -12.89 5.38 34.39
N ALA A 479 -11.71 5.86 34.78
CA ALA A 479 -11.00 5.35 35.95
C ALA A 479 -11.81 5.52 37.24
N LYS A 480 -12.56 6.62 37.35
CA LYS A 480 -13.49 6.86 38.45
C LYS A 480 -14.65 5.86 38.44
N ALA A 481 -15.30 5.67 37.29
CA ALA A 481 -16.40 4.71 37.15
C ALA A 481 -15.96 3.26 37.43
N ALA A 482 -14.77 2.88 36.96
CA ALA A 482 -14.18 1.57 37.19
C ALA A 482 -13.62 1.34 38.59
N GLN A 483 -13.63 2.36 39.47
CA GLN A 483 -12.98 2.35 40.78
C GLN A 483 -11.51 1.90 40.72
N LEU A 484 -10.78 2.34 39.69
CA LEU A 484 -9.39 1.96 39.48
C LEU A 484 -8.47 2.46 40.60
N PHE A 485 -8.83 3.59 41.22
CA PHE A 485 -8.09 4.20 42.33
C PHE A 485 -8.99 4.33 43.56
N MET A 486 -8.47 3.95 44.74
CA MET A 486 -9.21 4.03 46.01
C MET A 486 -9.36 5.47 46.56
N ALA A 487 -8.54 6.42 46.08
CA ALA A 487 -8.53 7.79 46.59
C ALA A 487 -9.57 8.68 45.87
N SER A 488 -10.73 8.85 46.50
CA SER A 488 -11.89 9.62 46.04
C SER A 488 -11.73 11.15 46.06
N GLU A 489 -10.53 11.69 46.24
CA GLU A 489 -10.32 13.13 46.45
C GLU A 489 -9.03 13.60 45.75
N SER A 490 -9.12 14.67 44.92
CA SER A 490 -8.04 15.55 44.40
C SER A 490 -7.65 15.57 42.91
N PHE A 491 -8.35 14.89 42.00
CA PHE A 491 -8.29 15.32 40.59
C PHE A 491 -9.37 16.39 40.42
N VAL A 492 -8.97 17.67 40.33
CA VAL A 492 -9.90 18.80 40.12
C VAL A 492 -10.05 18.99 38.61
N PHE A 493 -11.30 18.99 38.13
CA PHE A 493 -11.70 18.70 36.73
C PHE A 493 -12.15 19.89 35.89
N ASP A 494 -12.15 21.13 36.39
CA ASP A 494 -12.75 22.24 35.63
C ASP A 494 -11.87 22.68 34.43
N ASP A 495 -12.42 22.47 33.22
CA ASP A 495 -12.06 23.09 31.94
C ASP A 495 -10.58 23.39 31.74
N MET A 496 -9.76 22.34 31.78
CA MET A 496 -8.34 22.46 31.47
C MET A 496 -8.17 22.67 29.95
N LEU A 497 -8.35 23.92 29.51
CA LEU A 497 -7.87 24.40 28.21
C LEU A 497 -6.41 23.98 28.03
N GLU A 498 -5.99 23.74 26.78
CA GLU A 498 -4.60 23.43 26.47
C GLU A 498 -3.67 24.44 27.16
N SER A 499 -2.93 23.96 28.17
CA SER A 499 -1.97 24.77 28.90
C SER A 499 -0.71 24.98 28.06
N ASP A 500 0.08 26.01 28.37
CA ASP A 500 1.40 26.18 27.74
C ASP A 500 2.29 24.93 27.93
N LEU A 501 2.06 24.15 28.99
CA LEU A 501 2.74 22.89 29.24
C LEU A 501 2.28 21.78 28.28
N SER A 502 0.99 21.69 27.96
CA SER A 502 0.48 20.72 27.00
C SER A 502 0.88 21.07 25.56
N LYS A 503 0.91 22.36 25.21
CA LYS A 503 1.42 22.82 23.91
C LYS A 503 2.94 22.62 23.75
N ALA A 504 3.68 22.64 24.86
CA ALA A 504 5.12 22.37 24.86
C ALA A 504 5.45 20.87 24.79
N PHE A 505 4.50 20.01 25.16
CA PHE A 505 4.58 18.57 25.00
C PHE A 505 4.44 18.20 23.51
N GLY A 506 5.15 17.16 23.07
CA GLY A 506 5.20 16.78 21.65
C GLY A 506 6.10 17.66 20.74
N GLY A 507 6.56 18.82 21.22
CA GLY A 507 7.48 19.69 20.46
C GLY A 507 6.81 20.48 19.34
N MET A 508 7.59 20.97 18.37
CA MET A 508 7.04 21.71 17.22
C MET A 508 6.08 20.85 16.39
N ASP A 509 6.29 19.54 16.39
CA ASP A 509 5.50 18.60 15.63
C ASP A 509 4.23 18.16 16.37
N ARG A 510 3.92 18.64 17.59
CA ARG A 510 2.72 18.24 18.35
C ARG A 510 2.49 16.71 18.35
N LEU A 511 3.55 15.93 18.61
CA LEU A 511 3.46 14.45 18.74
C LEU A 511 2.47 14.00 19.83
N ASP A 512 2.03 14.91 20.70
CA ASP A 512 0.93 14.72 21.66
C ASP A 512 -0.42 14.46 20.97
N MET A 513 -0.62 14.90 19.73
CA MET A 513 -1.86 14.71 18.96
C MET A 513 -1.74 13.58 17.92
N PHE A 514 -0.63 12.84 17.91
CA PHE A 514 -0.35 11.83 16.88
C PHE A 514 -0.89 10.45 17.29
N PHE A 515 -1.99 10.03 16.66
CA PHE A 515 -2.59 8.70 16.82
C PHE A 515 -2.56 7.95 15.48
N PRO A 516 -1.52 7.13 15.22
CA PRO A 516 -1.26 6.64 13.87
C PRO A 516 -2.32 5.72 13.28
N PHE A 517 -3.12 5.03 14.10
CA PHE A 517 -4.19 4.17 13.62
C PHE A 517 -5.57 4.79 13.83
N ASP A 518 -5.68 6.12 13.73
CA ASP A 518 -6.99 6.75 13.56
C ASP A 518 -7.70 6.24 12.30
N PRO A 519 -9.05 6.29 12.25
CA PRO A 519 -9.83 5.56 11.26
C PRO A 519 -9.35 5.77 9.82
N CYS A 520 -9.19 4.67 9.10
CA CYS A 520 -8.80 4.71 7.69
C CYS A 520 -10.01 5.16 6.84
N LEU A 521 -9.95 6.37 6.31
CA LEU A 521 -11.03 6.98 5.50
C LEU A 521 -10.92 6.69 3.98
N LEU A 522 -10.06 5.76 3.59
CA LEU A 522 -9.87 5.36 2.19
C LEU A 522 -10.95 4.37 1.76
N LYS A 523 -11.73 4.73 0.73
CA LYS A 523 -12.98 4.05 0.34
C LYS A 523 -12.84 2.55 0.10
N ARG A 524 -11.75 2.10 -0.54
CA ARG A 524 -11.59 0.69 -0.93
C ARG A 524 -10.80 -0.09 0.11
N SER A 525 -9.69 0.47 0.59
CA SER A 525 -8.81 -0.18 1.56
C SER A 525 -9.45 -0.30 2.95
N GLU A 526 -10.37 0.59 3.33
CA GLU A 526 -11.13 0.50 4.59
C GLU A 526 -11.83 -0.86 4.71
N SER A 527 -12.37 -1.41 3.62
CA SER A 527 -13.10 -2.69 3.65
C SER A 527 -12.25 -3.88 4.14
N TYR A 528 -10.93 -3.83 3.95
CA TYR A 528 -9.97 -4.82 4.45
C TYR A 528 -9.66 -4.61 5.93
N ILE A 529 -9.62 -3.35 6.39
CA ILE A 529 -9.26 -2.99 7.78
C ILE A 529 -10.45 -3.16 8.73
N ARG A 530 -11.65 -2.77 8.28
CA ARG A 530 -12.88 -2.69 9.07
C ARG A 530 -13.19 -3.94 9.92
N PRO A 531 -13.03 -5.19 9.43
CA PRO A 531 -13.30 -6.39 10.25
C PRO A 531 -12.37 -6.55 11.46
N HIS A 532 -11.18 -5.99 11.37
CA HIS A 532 -10.08 -6.15 12.33
C HIS A 532 -9.88 -4.91 13.24
N PHE A 533 -10.69 -3.87 13.05
CA PHE A 533 -10.50 -2.55 13.62
C PHE A 533 -11.59 -2.18 14.63
N VAL A 534 -11.18 -1.64 15.78
CA VAL A 534 -12.06 -1.09 16.83
C VAL A 534 -12.26 0.41 16.59
N ARG A 535 -13.51 0.80 16.31
CA ARG A 535 -13.94 2.21 16.32
C ARG A 535 -14.31 2.63 17.74
N TRP A 536 -14.03 3.88 18.09
CA TRP A 536 -14.36 4.45 19.39
C TRP A 536 -15.86 4.32 19.70
N SER A 537 -16.72 4.59 18.72
CA SER A 537 -18.18 4.45 18.85
C SER A 537 -18.68 3.04 19.22
N LYS A 538 -17.83 2.01 19.14
CA LYS A 538 -18.14 0.63 19.55
C LYS A 538 -17.46 0.22 20.86
N VAL A 539 -16.69 1.10 21.48
CA VAL A 539 -16.06 0.86 22.79
C VAL A 539 -17.12 1.04 23.86
N ARG A 540 -17.33 0.01 24.67
CA ARG A 540 -18.13 0.12 25.90
C ARG A 540 -17.29 0.80 26.96
N THR A 541 -17.73 1.97 27.41
CA THR A 541 -17.06 2.68 28.48
C THR A 541 -17.45 2.07 29.83
N THR A 542 -16.79 2.50 30.89
CA THR A 542 -17.06 2.01 32.25
C THR A 542 -18.22 2.72 32.94
N TYR A 543 -18.76 3.78 32.32
CA TYR A 543 -19.90 4.55 32.82
C TYR A 543 -21.19 4.33 32.00
N ASP A 544 -21.17 3.50 30.96
CA ASP A 544 -22.35 3.26 30.11
C ASP A 544 -23.43 2.37 30.79
N ASP A 545 -23.09 1.63 31.86
CA ASP A 545 -24.02 0.71 32.56
C ASP A 545 -25.12 1.45 33.37
N ASP A 546 -25.08 2.79 33.46
CA ASP A 546 -26.04 3.58 34.23
C ASP A 546 -27.34 3.90 33.46
N ASP A 547 -27.39 3.73 32.11
CA ASP A 547 -28.55 4.14 31.29
C ASP A 547 -29.47 2.98 30.81
N ASP A 548 -29.08 1.71 30.95
CA ASP A 548 -29.85 0.56 30.42
C ASP A 548 -30.84 -0.10 31.41
N ASN A 549 -31.12 0.52 32.57
CA ASN A 549 -31.97 -0.08 33.63
C ASN A 549 -33.44 0.39 33.67
N ASP A 550 -33.90 1.19 32.70
CA ASP A 550 -35.24 1.78 32.73
C ASP A 550 -36.16 1.29 31.59
N GLU A 551 -36.33 -0.03 31.36
CA GLU A 551 -37.47 -0.54 30.57
C GLU A 551 -37.66 -2.07 30.69
N VAL A 552 -38.27 -2.54 31.80
CA VAL A 552 -39.32 -3.60 31.84
C VAL A 552 -39.78 -3.89 33.29
N SER A 553 -40.83 -3.20 33.72
CA SER A 553 -41.75 -3.74 34.74
C SER A 553 -42.65 -4.77 34.07
N ASP A 554 -42.72 -6.00 34.59
CA ASP A 554 -43.95 -6.55 35.19
C ASP A 554 -43.79 -8.05 35.56
N SER A 555 -44.02 -8.33 36.84
CA SER A 555 -44.55 -9.56 37.44
C SER A 555 -43.87 -10.93 37.23
N GLY A 556 -43.32 -11.45 38.33
CA GLY A 556 -44.02 -12.56 39.00
C GLY A 556 -43.25 -13.86 39.25
N SER A 557 -43.02 -14.11 40.54
CA SER A 557 -42.91 -15.40 41.25
C SER A 557 -41.54 -16.10 41.37
N GLU A 558 -41.13 -16.15 42.63
CA GLU A 558 -40.04 -16.88 43.28
C GLU A 558 -40.22 -18.41 43.15
N LEU A 559 -39.12 -19.18 43.16
CA LEU A 559 -38.92 -20.37 44.03
C LEU A 559 -37.48 -20.94 43.89
N SER A 560 -36.72 -20.74 44.98
CA SER A 560 -35.67 -21.54 45.65
C SER A 560 -34.80 -22.60 44.95
N ASP A 561 -33.49 -22.43 45.19
CA ASP A 561 -32.33 -23.34 45.27
C ASP A 561 -32.55 -24.85 45.50
N ASP A 562 -31.75 -25.68 44.80
CA ASP A 562 -30.89 -26.72 45.41
C ASP A 562 -29.96 -27.42 44.36
N ASP A 563 -28.65 -27.33 44.63
CA ASP A 563 -27.64 -28.41 44.63
C ASP A 563 -27.26 -29.28 43.39
N PHE A 564 -25.95 -29.19 43.06
CA PHE A 564 -24.96 -30.31 43.00
C PHE A 564 -24.61 -31.04 41.67
N ILE A 565 -23.35 -30.79 41.22
CA ILE A 565 -22.30 -31.70 40.68
C ILE A 565 -22.27 -32.22 39.21
N ASP A 566 -21.17 -31.80 38.54
CA ASP A 566 -20.20 -32.52 37.69
C ASP A 566 -20.68 -33.50 36.60
N ARG A 567 -20.40 -33.14 35.33
CA ARG A 567 -19.65 -34.00 34.38
C ARG A 567 -19.38 -33.31 33.04
N ASN A 568 -18.13 -33.43 32.61
CA ASN A 568 -17.62 -33.25 31.24
C ASN A 568 -18.59 -33.67 30.12
N ALA A 569 -18.74 -32.84 29.09
CA ALA A 569 -18.48 -33.16 27.68
C ALA A 569 -19.05 -32.06 26.76
N LYS A 570 -18.23 -31.68 25.78
CA LYS A 570 -18.53 -31.23 24.42
C LYS A 570 -20.00 -30.98 24.00
N ASP A 571 -20.10 -29.93 23.19
CA ASP A 571 -21.16 -29.56 22.25
C ASP A 571 -22.26 -28.66 22.85
N MET A 572 -22.38 -27.45 22.29
CA MET A 572 -23.61 -26.81 21.77
C MET A 572 -23.38 -25.28 21.67
N ILE A 573 -23.36 -24.71 20.44
CA ILE A 573 -24.49 -23.98 19.76
C ILE A 573 -24.55 -22.53 20.27
N ASP A 574 -24.78 -21.46 19.52
CA ASP A 574 -24.90 -21.07 18.10
C ASP A 574 -25.01 -19.54 18.15
N ASP A 575 -24.56 -18.86 17.11
CA ASP A 575 -25.07 -17.60 16.49
C ASP A 575 -23.90 -16.79 15.95
N ASP A 576 -23.88 -16.18 14.78
CA ASP A 576 -24.51 -16.30 13.46
C ASP A 576 -23.77 -15.21 12.61
N MET A 577 -23.96 -15.15 11.30
CA MET A 577 -23.31 -14.28 10.30
C MET A 577 -22.01 -14.80 9.69
N MET A 578 -22.10 -15.99 9.09
CA MET A 578 -21.27 -16.34 7.93
C MET A 578 -22.01 -15.93 6.65
N VAL A 579 -21.53 -14.90 5.96
CA VAL A 579 -21.96 -14.64 4.56
C VAL A 579 -21.17 -15.59 3.66
N SER A 580 -21.76 -16.74 3.36
CA SER A 580 -21.30 -17.66 2.32
C SER A 580 -21.59 -17.09 0.93
N VAL A 581 -20.55 -16.68 0.21
CA VAL A 581 -20.58 -16.58 -1.25
C VAL A 581 -20.16 -17.93 -1.80
N GLU A 582 -21.15 -18.78 -2.06
CA GLU A 582 -20.98 -20.03 -2.81
C GLU A 582 -20.60 -19.73 -4.28
N GLY A 583 -19.67 -20.53 -4.81
CA GLY A 583 -19.55 -20.79 -6.24
C GLY A 583 -18.45 -20.06 -7.00
N ALA A 584 -17.21 -20.54 -6.88
CA ALA A 584 -16.24 -20.56 -7.99
C ALA A 584 -14.99 -21.35 -7.59
N ASP A 585 -14.65 -22.37 -8.38
CA ASP A 585 -13.44 -23.19 -8.31
C ASP A 585 -12.18 -22.42 -7.89
N PHE A 586 -11.53 -22.90 -6.83
CA PHE A 586 -10.24 -22.41 -6.35
C PHE A 586 -9.13 -22.98 -7.25
N ASN A 587 -8.65 -22.16 -8.18
CA ASN A 587 -7.35 -22.32 -8.83
C ASN A 587 -6.45 -21.18 -8.34
N PRO A 588 -5.19 -21.42 -7.91
CA PRO A 588 -4.36 -20.41 -7.28
C PRO A 588 -3.72 -19.56 -8.39
N ASP A 589 -4.46 -18.57 -8.89
CA ASP A 589 -3.98 -17.68 -9.95
C ASP A 589 -3.99 -16.22 -9.49
N LEU A 590 -2.82 -15.60 -9.57
CA LEU A 590 -2.49 -14.16 -9.41
C LEU A 590 -3.36 -13.21 -10.27
N ASN A 591 -4.27 -13.75 -11.07
CA ASN A 591 -5.26 -13.04 -11.88
C ASN A 591 -6.31 -12.28 -11.05
N LYS A 592 -6.34 -12.43 -9.72
CA LYS A 592 -7.20 -11.63 -8.82
C LYS A 592 -6.61 -10.26 -8.43
N MET A 593 -5.36 -9.94 -8.79
CA MET A 593 -4.74 -8.64 -8.47
C MET A 593 -5.03 -7.52 -9.50
N SER A 594 -5.92 -7.73 -10.48
CA SER A 594 -6.25 -6.67 -11.43
C SER A 594 -7.22 -5.66 -10.81
N ILE A 595 -6.68 -4.57 -10.28
CA ILE A 595 -7.45 -3.37 -9.95
C ILE A 595 -7.72 -2.60 -11.24
N THR A 596 -8.62 -3.13 -12.07
CA THR A 596 -9.23 -2.36 -13.15
C THR A 596 -10.64 -1.98 -12.67
N PRO A 597 -11.02 -0.69 -12.62
CA PRO A 597 -12.32 -0.28 -12.09
C PRO A 597 -13.46 -0.92 -12.89
N ARG A 598 -14.17 -1.90 -12.31
CA ARG A 598 -15.46 -2.36 -12.84
C ARG A 598 -16.50 -1.31 -12.47
N LYS A 599 -16.90 -0.46 -13.43
CA LYS A 599 -18.13 0.33 -13.30
C LYS A 599 -19.32 -0.64 -13.26
N SER A 600 -19.89 -0.85 -12.07
CA SER A 600 -21.14 -1.55 -11.87
C SER A 600 -22.32 -0.66 -12.30
N PHE A 601 -22.68 -0.71 -13.58
CA PHE A 601 -24.01 -0.31 -14.05
C PHE A 601 -24.79 -1.56 -14.41
N LYS A 602 -25.60 -2.05 -13.48
CA LYS A 602 -26.71 -2.97 -13.73
C LYS A 602 -27.81 -2.69 -12.71
N HIS A 603 -28.69 -1.75 -13.02
CA HIS A 603 -30.13 -1.84 -12.79
C HIS A 603 -30.78 -1.14 -13.97
N GLY A 604 -31.37 -1.94 -14.86
CA GLY A 604 -32.16 -1.45 -15.99
C GLY A 604 -33.62 -1.71 -15.71
N PHE A 605 -34.47 -0.74 -16.01
CA PHE A 605 -35.81 -0.94 -16.55
C PHE A 605 -36.23 0.31 -17.35
N GLU A 606 -36.19 0.15 -18.67
CA GLU A 606 -37.18 0.57 -19.69
C GLU A 606 -37.97 1.88 -19.48
N THR A 607 -37.74 2.90 -20.33
CA THR A 607 -38.63 3.35 -21.44
C THR A 607 -38.13 4.67 -22.09
N PRO A 608 -38.46 4.96 -23.38
CA PRO A 608 -37.57 5.72 -24.27
C PRO A 608 -38.15 7.06 -24.81
N LEU A 609 -37.26 7.79 -25.51
CA LEU A 609 -37.50 8.90 -26.45
C LEU A 609 -37.89 10.27 -25.87
N ASN A 610 -36.97 11.24 -25.85
CA ASN A 610 -36.81 12.24 -26.93
C ASN A 610 -35.93 13.44 -26.54
N GLN A 611 -35.13 13.86 -27.53
CA GLN A 611 -34.74 15.25 -27.87
C GLN A 611 -33.49 15.94 -27.27
N CYS A 612 -32.63 16.30 -28.24
CA CYS A 612 -31.79 17.50 -28.40
C CYS A 612 -30.47 17.61 -27.62
N THR A 613 -29.32 17.26 -28.19
CA THR A 613 -28.48 18.02 -29.15
C THR A 613 -28.10 19.45 -28.74
N ARG A 614 -26.84 19.68 -28.32
CA ARG A 614 -25.83 20.54 -28.99
C ARG A 614 -24.62 20.84 -28.08
N MET A 615 -23.43 20.38 -28.47
CA MET A 615 -22.17 21.11 -28.22
C MET A 615 -21.98 22.20 -29.28
N PRO A 616 -21.14 23.21 -29.00
CA PRO A 616 -20.13 23.53 -30.00
C PRO A 616 -18.75 23.83 -29.40
N ALA A 617 -17.73 23.25 -30.02
CA ALA A 617 -16.33 23.66 -29.95
C ALA A 617 -16.07 24.97 -30.72
N ARG A 618 -15.08 25.77 -30.28
CA ARG A 618 -14.23 26.64 -31.13
C ARG A 618 -13.02 27.17 -30.30
N ILE A 619 -11.81 26.65 -30.52
CA ILE A 619 -10.66 27.22 -31.28
C ILE A 619 -9.82 28.29 -30.52
N ARG A 620 -8.54 27.91 -30.25
CA ARG A 620 -7.31 28.66 -29.78
C ARG A 620 -6.88 29.81 -30.75
N PRO A 621 -5.79 30.63 -30.58
CA PRO A 621 -4.58 30.48 -29.71
C PRO A 621 -3.95 31.75 -29.05
N SER A 622 -3.00 31.47 -28.15
CA SER A 622 -1.79 32.20 -27.68
C SER A 622 -1.59 33.71 -27.93
N THR A 623 -1.16 34.40 -26.86
CA THR A 623 0.08 35.22 -26.81
C THR A 623 0.44 35.50 -25.33
N SER A 624 1.66 35.13 -24.90
CA SER A 624 2.34 35.77 -23.77
C SER A 624 2.95 37.11 -24.23
N PRO A 625 3.28 38.05 -23.34
CA PRO A 625 4.71 38.23 -23.00
C PRO A 625 5.04 38.73 -21.58
N GLU A 626 6.28 38.41 -21.18
CA GLU A 626 7.30 39.20 -20.45
C GLU A 626 7.07 39.71 -19.02
N SER A 627 7.80 39.06 -18.10
CA SER A 627 8.86 39.64 -17.24
C SER A 627 8.59 40.96 -16.49
N LEU A 628 8.39 40.84 -15.17
CA LEU A 628 9.09 41.60 -14.13
C LEU A 628 9.08 40.80 -12.82
#